data_AF-A0A090X3I3-F1
#
_entry.id   AF-A0A090X3I3-F1
#
_cell.length_a   1.000
_cell.length_b   1.000
_cell.length_c   1.000
_cell.angle_alpha   90.00
_cell.angle_beta   90.00
_cell.angle_gamma   90.00
#
_symmetry.space_group_name_H-M   'P 1'
#
loop_
_entity.id
_entity.type
_entity.pdbx_description
1 polymer ?
#
loop_
_entity_poly.entity_id
_entity_poly.type
_entity_poly.pdbx_seq_one_letter_code
_entity_poly.pdbx_strand_id
1 'polypeptide(L)'
;MRSNYKRLGDFIEEINIRNRDLEVDLLLGVSIRKVLMPSIANTIGSDMSKYKIISKNQFAYGPITSRNGDKISIALLQGYEKALLSQAYKVFQIIDSTQLLPEYLMMWFRRPEFDRYARYMSHGSTREAFDWQELCEVELPVPSLEKQQEIVADYNTVQDRIRINEQLNTALEETAQALYKHWFVDFEFPTSAAQAAQIGNLSLERQPYKTSGGAMVFNEELDLEIPLGGWEVRSLEDLTINITDGKHGNCINQAESGFYFVSVKDINNGWIYYDEARQITEDDFQETHRRTSLETDDILITNSGTIGKMVLVRDLFETKRTTFQKSVAIIKPNQEKANSIFLFSQLKNDIKRIREMAGGSTQSNLLLGDLRELQVMICEKELMQSYVKIVLPLFDKITNSHLQIKELNKLSEFLLSKMATVVDGGKVKATSSMITKQEHDYQNTQDLKQYALDNMKYSARRYDVVCLVFTGFGLYANYELYKSVNELNLGTGLLFASTLLLLVIAFMSLYVLRVESSVQAEWYKAYTNIQEKFTDNIEKKLKRAEDIEKDQGLKRGIIYVGLILCVMFTLVGGFVVLVLGG
;
A
#
# COMPACT_ATOMS: atom_id res chain seq x y z
N MET A 1 45.67 -7.39 -3.49
CA MET A 1 46.06 -8.82 -3.38
C MET A 1 44.80 -9.65 -3.23
N ARG A 2 44.61 -10.68 -4.06
CA ARG A 2 43.50 -11.64 -4.04
C ARG A 2 43.70 -12.76 -2.99
N SER A 3 44.43 -12.50 -1.90
CA SER A 3 44.98 -13.58 -1.05
C SER A 3 43.94 -14.38 -0.26
N ASN A 4 42.67 -13.99 -0.29
CA ASN A 4 41.56 -14.62 0.42
C ASN A 4 40.52 -15.27 -0.52
N TYR A 5 40.78 -15.28 -1.82
CA TYR A 5 39.90 -15.94 -2.79
C TYR A 5 40.19 -17.43 -2.80
N LYS A 6 39.13 -18.25 -2.88
CA LYS A 6 39.21 -19.70 -2.96
C LYS A 6 38.46 -20.17 -4.21
N ARG A 7 38.88 -21.32 -4.74
CA ARG A 7 38.28 -21.93 -5.92
C ARG A 7 36.92 -22.55 -5.56
N LEU A 8 35.87 -22.22 -6.30
CA LEU A 8 34.50 -22.62 -6.02
C LEU A 8 34.32 -24.14 -6.08
N GLY A 9 35.01 -24.81 -7.02
CA GLY A 9 34.97 -26.26 -7.21
C GLY A 9 35.41 -27.06 -5.98
N ASP A 10 36.10 -26.44 -5.02
CA ASP A 10 36.50 -27.08 -3.77
C ASP A 10 35.33 -27.14 -2.75
N PHE A 11 34.24 -26.40 -2.99
CA PHE A 11 33.08 -26.27 -2.09
C PHE A 11 31.78 -26.83 -2.66
N ILE A 12 31.73 -27.18 -3.95
CA ILE A 12 30.49 -27.61 -4.62
C ILE A 12 30.65 -28.97 -5.30
N GLU A 13 29.55 -29.71 -5.37
CA GLU A 13 29.47 -30.98 -6.10
C GLU A 13 28.21 -31.05 -6.97
N GLU A 14 28.32 -31.70 -8.13
CA GLU A 14 27.19 -31.91 -9.04
C GLU A 14 26.31 -33.08 -8.56
N ILE A 15 25.00 -32.85 -8.54
CA ILE A 15 23.97 -33.84 -8.24
C ILE A 15 23.20 -34.16 -9.52
N ASN A 16 23.03 -35.46 -9.80
CA ASN A 16 22.36 -35.92 -11.02
C ASN A 16 21.34 -37.02 -10.70
N ILE A 17 20.31 -36.64 -9.93
CA ILE A 17 19.18 -37.50 -9.60
C ILE A 17 18.06 -37.24 -10.60
N ARG A 18 17.52 -38.32 -11.19
CA ARG A 18 16.42 -38.25 -12.16
C ARG A 18 15.12 -38.74 -11.53
N ASN A 19 14.01 -38.20 -11.99
CA ASN A 19 12.66 -38.52 -11.50
C ASN A 19 12.12 -39.87 -12.00
N ARG A 20 12.93 -40.94 -11.95
CA ARG A 20 12.58 -42.25 -12.54
C ARG A 20 11.30 -42.84 -11.97
N ASP A 21 11.07 -42.63 -10.69
CA ASP A 21 9.92 -43.17 -9.95
C ASP A 21 8.69 -42.23 -9.98
N LEU A 22 8.79 -41.08 -10.68
CA LEU A 22 7.72 -40.10 -10.84
C LEU A 22 7.13 -39.58 -9.52
N GLU A 23 7.97 -39.41 -8.50
CA GLU A 23 7.54 -38.94 -7.17
C GLU A 23 7.36 -37.41 -7.07
N VAL A 24 7.91 -36.66 -8.01
CA VAL A 24 7.90 -35.19 -8.00
C VAL A 24 7.28 -34.67 -9.29
N ASP A 25 6.29 -33.79 -9.17
CA ASP A 25 5.55 -33.24 -10.32
C ASP A 25 5.79 -31.75 -10.57
N LEU A 26 6.22 -31.01 -9.54
CA LEU A 26 6.38 -29.57 -9.62
C LEU A 26 7.54 -29.19 -10.55
N LEU A 27 7.23 -28.76 -11.77
CA LEU A 27 8.24 -28.33 -12.74
C LEU A 27 8.58 -26.85 -12.61
N LEU A 28 9.86 -26.56 -12.36
CA LEU A 28 10.39 -25.20 -12.28
C LEU A 28 11.32 -24.89 -13.46
N GLY A 29 11.39 -23.61 -13.80
CA GLY A 29 12.37 -23.03 -14.70
C GLY A 29 13.18 -21.94 -13.98
N VAL A 30 14.34 -21.59 -14.52
CA VAL A 30 15.18 -20.50 -14.00
C VAL A 30 14.88 -19.23 -14.78
N SER A 31 14.46 -18.17 -14.07
CA SER A 31 14.25 -16.85 -14.67
C SER A 31 15.56 -16.09 -14.89
N ILE A 32 15.52 -15.06 -15.75
CA ILE A 32 16.63 -14.11 -15.92
C ILE A 32 16.97 -13.33 -14.64
N ARG A 33 16.05 -13.32 -13.66
CA ARG A 33 16.25 -12.74 -12.32
C ARG A 33 16.90 -13.71 -11.34
N LYS A 34 17.36 -14.88 -11.81
CA LYS A 34 18.03 -15.90 -10.99
C LYS A 34 17.14 -16.44 -9.86
N VAL A 35 15.85 -16.59 -10.17
CA VAL A 35 14.81 -17.16 -9.29
C VAL A 35 14.17 -18.35 -9.98
N LEU A 36 13.91 -19.42 -9.22
CA LEU A 36 13.12 -20.56 -9.66
C LEU A 36 11.64 -20.22 -9.65
N MET A 37 10.97 -20.43 -10.78
CA MET A 37 9.54 -20.14 -10.97
C MET A 37 8.85 -21.31 -11.66
N PRO A 38 7.53 -21.51 -11.46
CA PRO A 38 6.76 -22.49 -12.21
C PRO A 38 6.98 -22.36 -13.71
N SER A 39 7.25 -23.47 -14.38
CA SER A 39 7.50 -23.48 -15.81
C SER A 39 6.22 -23.21 -16.61
N ILE A 40 6.31 -22.33 -17.60
CA ILE A 40 5.23 -22.05 -18.58
C ILE A 40 5.36 -22.98 -19.81
N ALA A 41 6.39 -23.84 -19.84
CA ALA A 41 6.60 -24.75 -20.96
C ALA A 41 5.43 -25.72 -21.11
N ASN A 42 5.01 -25.98 -22.35
CA ASN A 42 4.00 -27.00 -22.64
C ASN A 42 4.57 -28.38 -22.29
N THR A 43 4.00 -29.01 -21.26
CA THR A 43 4.42 -30.32 -20.74
C THR A 43 3.70 -31.49 -21.38
N ILE A 44 2.71 -31.24 -22.25
CA ILE A 44 1.93 -32.29 -22.92
C ILE A 44 2.86 -33.14 -23.79
N GLY A 45 2.93 -34.46 -23.49
CA GLY A 45 3.80 -35.41 -24.18
C GLY A 45 5.26 -35.44 -23.71
N SER A 46 5.62 -34.66 -22.68
CA SER A 46 6.97 -34.68 -22.10
C SER A 46 7.12 -35.82 -21.09
N ASP A 47 8.20 -36.59 -21.22
CA ASP A 47 8.56 -37.67 -20.29
C ASP A 47 9.27 -37.11 -19.05
N MET A 48 8.50 -36.94 -17.96
CA MET A 48 8.98 -36.39 -16.69
C MET A 48 10.02 -37.27 -16.00
N SER A 49 10.12 -38.56 -16.34
CA SER A 49 11.11 -39.47 -15.73
C SER A 49 12.55 -39.08 -16.04
N LYS A 50 12.75 -38.33 -17.14
CA LYS A 50 14.06 -37.85 -17.58
C LYS A 50 14.46 -36.54 -16.91
N TYR A 51 13.53 -35.84 -16.27
CA TYR A 51 13.80 -34.56 -15.60
C TYR A 51 14.63 -34.79 -14.35
N LYS A 52 15.39 -33.76 -13.96
CA LYS A 52 16.25 -33.82 -12.78
C LYS A 52 15.47 -33.36 -11.55
N ILE A 53 15.69 -34.02 -10.43
CA ILE A 53 15.16 -33.59 -9.14
C ILE A 53 16.15 -32.59 -8.54
N ILE A 54 15.62 -31.47 -8.09
CA ILE A 54 16.31 -30.49 -7.26
C ILE A 54 15.66 -30.46 -5.87
N SER A 55 16.47 -30.45 -4.82
CA SER A 55 16.03 -30.37 -3.43
C SER A 55 16.38 -29.00 -2.83
N LYS A 56 15.77 -28.68 -1.69
CA LYS A 56 16.04 -27.43 -0.97
C LYS A 56 17.53 -27.23 -0.72
N ASN A 57 17.97 -25.98 -0.84
CA ASN A 57 19.37 -25.54 -0.74
C ASN A 57 20.31 -26.05 -1.86
N GLN A 58 19.76 -26.66 -2.91
CA GLN A 58 20.49 -26.97 -4.13
C GLN A 58 20.29 -25.89 -5.19
N PHE A 59 21.22 -25.84 -6.14
CA PHE A 59 21.23 -24.87 -7.22
C PHE A 59 20.83 -25.51 -8.54
N ALA A 60 20.00 -24.80 -9.30
CA ALA A 60 19.76 -25.04 -10.71
C ALA A 60 20.76 -24.22 -11.53
N TYR A 61 21.44 -24.84 -12.50
CA TYR A 61 22.43 -24.19 -13.36
C TYR A 61 22.23 -24.51 -14.84
N GLY A 62 21.96 -23.49 -15.64
CA GLY A 62 21.93 -23.58 -17.10
C GLY A 62 23.24 -23.03 -17.68
N PRO A 63 24.09 -23.86 -18.31
CA PRO A 63 25.41 -23.44 -18.78
C PRO A 63 25.36 -22.53 -20.02
N ILE A 64 24.23 -22.48 -20.74
CA ILE A 64 24.12 -21.72 -21.99
C ILE A 64 23.92 -20.22 -21.69
N THR A 65 24.86 -19.40 -22.15
CA THR A 65 24.88 -17.94 -21.90
C THR A 65 24.29 -17.13 -23.05
N SER A 66 24.38 -17.64 -24.27
CA SER A 66 23.93 -16.98 -25.52
C SER A 66 22.43 -16.61 -25.60
N ARG A 67 21.55 -17.15 -24.75
CA ARG A 67 20.09 -17.02 -24.91
C ARG A 67 19.38 -16.11 -23.92
N ASN A 68 20.05 -15.66 -22.86
CA ASN A 68 19.37 -15.10 -21.68
C ASN A 68 19.69 -13.62 -21.41
N GLY A 69 19.95 -12.84 -22.46
CA GLY A 69 20.23 -11.40 -22.33
C GLY A 69 21.45 -11.12 -21.45
N ASP A 70 22.52 -11.86 -21.71
CA ASP A 70 23.83 -11.75 -21.04
C ASP A 70 23.87 -12.19 -19.56
N LYS A 71 22.77 -12.75 -19.03
CA LYS A 71 22.69 -13.28 -17.65
C LYS A 71 22.83 -14.80 -17.63
N ILE A 72 23.68 -15.33 -16.74
CA ILE A 72 23.79 -16.78 -16.54
C ILE A 72 22.60 -17.31 -15.73
N SER A 73 22.01 -18.42 -16.18
CA SER A 73 20.90 -19.08 -15.50
C SER A 73 21.40 -19.86 -14.28
N ILE A 74 21.41 -19.24 -13.11
CA ILE A 74 21.68 -19.91 -11.84
C ILE A 74 20.62 -19.50 -10.83
N ALA A 75 20.08 -20.43 -10.05
CA ALA A 75 19.13 -20.11 -8.97
C ALA A 75 19.18 -21.15 -7.84
N LEU A 76 19.01 -20.70 -6.60
CA LEU A 76 18.92 -21.51 -5.39
C LEU A 76 17.46 -21.89 -5.09
N LEU A 77 17.19 -23.16 -4.77
CA LEU A 77 15.87 -23.59 -4.32
C LEU A 77 15.68 -23.35 -2.82
N GLN A 78 14.80 -22.41 -2.46
CA GLN A 78 14.46 -22.14 -1.05
C GLN A 78 12.97 -22.31 -0.74
N GLY A 79 12.08 -22.12 -1.73
CA GLY A 79 10.63 -22.10 -1.52
C GLY A 79 9.93 -23.46 -1.49
N TYR A 80 10.63 -24.54 -1.87
CA TYR A 80 10.07 -25.89 -1.94
C TYR A 80 11.10 -26.90 -1.44
N GLU A 81 10.61 -28.03 -0.92
CA GLU A 81 11.47 -29.13 -0.47
C GLU A 81 12.08 -29.90 -1.65
N LYS A 82 11.28 -30.16 -2.70
CA LYS A 82 11.72 -30.77 -3.96
C LYS A 82 10.98 -30.17 -5.15
N ALA A 83 11.63 -30.18 -6.31
CA ALA A 83 11.04 -29.81 -7.59
C ALA A 83 11.75 -30.51 -8.76
N LEU A 84 11.19 -30.38 -9.95
CA LEU A 84 11.78 -30.83 -11.21
C LEU A 84 12.43 -29.69 -11.98
N LEU A 85 13.50 -30.04 -12.70
CA LEU A 85 14.15 -29.19 -13.69
C LEU A 85 14.31 -29.95 -15.00
N SER A 86 14.24 -29.22 -16.11
CA SER A 86 14.58 -29.76 -17.42
C SER A 86 15.99 -30.36 -17.44
N GLN A 87 16.19 -31.38 -18.27
CA GLN A 87 17.48 -32.05 -18.49
C GLN A 87 18.62 -31.09 -18.87
N ALA A 88 18.28 -29.93 -19.44
CA ALA A 88 19.23 -28.90 -19.82
C ALA A 88 19.94 -28.24 -18.64
N TYR A 89 19.36 -28.30 -17.44
CA TYR A 89 19.99 -27.79 -16.23
C TYR A 89 20.93 -28.82 -15.60
N LYS A 90 22.01 -28.36 -14.99
CA LYS A 90 22.78 -29.08 -13.97
C LYS A 90 22.19 -28.74 -12.59
N VAL A 91 22.24 -29.70 -11.68
CA VAL A 91 21.92 -29.49 -10.28
C VAL A 91 23.21 -29.63 -9.49
N PHE A 92 23.47 -28.72 -8.56
CA PHE A 92 24.64 -28.84 -7.69
C PHE A 92 24.30 -28.37 -6.27
N GLN A 93 25.14 -28.77 -5.32
CA GLN A 93 24.98 -28.41 -3.92
C GLN A 93 26.31 -27.99 -3.31
N ILE A 94 26.25 -27.34 -2.15
CA ILE A 94 27.42 -27.13 -1.31
C ILE A 94 27.77 -28.45 -0.62
N ILE A 95 29.05 -28.82 -0.62
CA ILE A 95 29.57 -30.02 0.04
C ILE A 95 29.45 -29.90 1.56
N ASP A 96 29.89 -28.77 2.11
CA ASP A 96 29.92 -28.50 3.55
C ASP A 96 29.41 -27.08 3.86
N SER A 97 28.18 -27.00 4.38
CA SER A 97 27.54 -25.73 4.75
C SER A 97 28.18 -25.04 5.96
N THR A 98 29.10 -25.69 6.66
CA THR A 98 29.89 -25.05 7.73
C THR A 98 31.05 -24.21 7.15
N GLN A 99 31.40 -24.43 5.88
CA GLN A 99 32.44 -23.67 5.18
C GLN A 99 31.88 -22.61 4.23
N LEU A 100 30.79 -22.90 3.52
CA LEU A 100 30.17 -21.98 2.57
C LEU A 100 28.64 -22.06 2.67
N LEU A 101 27.98 -20.93 2.89
CA LEU A 101 26.52 -20.90 2.89
C LEU A 101 25.96 -20.87 1.46
N PRO A 102 24.93 -21.68 1.14
CA PRO A 102 24.23 -21.60 -0.15
C PRO A 102 23.71 -20.18 -0.45
N GLU A 103 23.17 -19.48 0.55
CA GLU A 103 22.66 -18.12 0.40
C GLU A 103 23.78 -17.13 0.07
N TYR A 104 24.93 -17.26 0.73
CA TYR A 104 26.10 -16.43 0.47
C TYR A 104 26.61 -16.63 -0.96
N LEU A 105 26.69 -17.89 -1.41
CA LEU A 105 27.06 -18.21 -2.79
C LEU A 105 26.01 -17.68 -3.78
N MET A 106 24.72 -17.77 -3.46
CA MET A 106 23.66 -17.23 -4.31
C MET A 106 23.78 -15.71 -4.45
N MET A 107 24.13 -14.99 -3.37
CA MET A 107 24.42 -13.56 -3.43
C MET A 107 25.59 -13.26 -4.38
N TRP A 108 26.66 -14.06 -4.35
CA TRP A 108 27.77 -13.91 -5.31
C TRP A 108 27.29 -14.01 -6.77
N PHE A 109 26.45 -15.00 -7.07
CA PHE A 109 25.90 -15.20 -8.43
C PHE A 109 24.91 -14.13 -8.88
N ARG A 110 24.34 -13.34 -7.95
CA ARG A 110 23.45 -12.21 -8.25
C ARG A 110 24.20 -10.95 -8.66
N ARG A 111 25.52 -10.93 -8.53
CA ARG A 111 26.34 -9.77 -8.90
C ARG A 111 26.39 -9.60 -10.42
N PRO A 112 26.19 -8.38 -10.96
CA PRO A 112 26.37 -8.10 -12.38
C PRO A 112 27.80 -8.38 -12.88
N GLU A 113 28.81 -8.27 -12.01
CA GLU A 113 30.18 -8.68 -12.34
C GLU A 113 30.31 -10.16 -12.65
N PHE A 114 29.53 -11.00 -11.95
CA PHE A 114 29.57 -12.45 -12.17
C PHE A 114 28.96 -12.83 -13.52
N ASP A 115 27.85 -12.20 -13.91
CA ASP A 115 27.26 -12.39 -15.24
C ASP A 115 28.27 -11.99 -16.35
N ARG A 116 28.95 -10.85 -16.19
CA ARG A 116 30.00 -10.41 -17.12
C ARG A 116 31.18 -11.38 -17.17
N TYR A 117 31.62 -11.88 -16.01
CA TYR A 117 32.69 -12.87 -15.92
C TYR A 117 32.31 -14.19 -16.61
N ALA A 118 31.13 -14.75 -16.28
CA ALA A 118 30.65 -16.00 -16.87
C ALA A 118 30.54 -15.89 -18.40
N ARG A 119 30.10 -14.72 -18.91
CA ARG A 119 30.08 -14.46 -20.35
C ARG A 119 31.48 -14.37 -20.95
N TYR A 120 32.40 -13.66 -20.31
CA TYR A 120 33.78 -13.55 -20.78
C TYR A 120 34.50 -14.90 -20.83
N MET A 121 34.22 -15.77 -19.86
CA MET A 121 34.78 -17.13 -19.79
C MET A 121 33.99 -18.15 -20.63
N SER A 122 32.88 -17.75 -21.26
CA SER A 122 32.10 -18.65 -22.11
C SER A 122 32.87 -18.98 -23.38
N HIS A 123 32.70 -20.20 -23.87
CA HIS A 123 33.32 -20.67 -25.11
C HIS A 123 32.27 -21.27 -26.07
N GLY A 124 32.62 -21.37 -27.35
CA GLY A 124 31.76 -21.92 -28.41
C GLY A 124 31.29 -20.88 -29.43
N SER A 125 31.13 -21.31 -30.69
CA SER A 125 30.79 -20.39 -31.81
C SER A 125 29.28 -20.17 -31.97
N THR A 126 28.49 -21.25 -32.15
CA THR A 126 27.04 -21.14 -32.37
C THR A 126 26.22 -21.15 -31.08
N ARG A 127 26.76 -21.76 -30.02
CA ARG A 127 26.17 -21.78 -28.68
C ARG A 127 27.29 -21.55 -27.68
N GLU A 128 27.36 -20.34 -27.16
CA GLU A 128 28.26 -19.99 -26.06
C GLU A 128 27.78 -20.68 -24.78
N ALA A 129 28.71 -21.35 -24.11
CA ALA A 129 28.50 -22.03 -22.84
C ALA A 129 29.58 -21.61 -21.84
N PHE A 130 29.15 -21.36 -20.62
CA PHE A 130 30.00 -21.39 -19.43
C PHE A 130 29.70 -22.76 -18.80
N ASP A 131 30.63 -23.70 -18.88
CA ASP A 131 30.35 -25.09 -18.53
C ASP A 131 30.51 -25.35 -17.02
N TRP A 132 30.54 -26.61 -16.62
CA TRP A 132 30.70 -26.97 -15.20
C TRP A 132 32.12 -26.77 -14.70
N GLN A 133 33.11 -27.11 -15.53
CA GLN A 133 34.51 -26.95 -15.22
C GLN A 133 34.85 -25.48 -15.04
N GLU A 134 34.37 -24.59 -15.91
CA GLU A 134 34.59 -23.16 -15.73
C GLU A 134 33.87 -22.59 -14.50
N LEU A 135 32.69 -23.10 -14.15
CA LEU A 135 32.03 -22.75 -12.88
C LEU A 135 32.88 -23.17 -11.68
N CYS A 136 33.49 -24.36 -11.72
CA CYS A 136 34.38 -24.84 -10.66
C CYS A 136 35.65 -23.99 -10.52
N GLU A 137 36.16 -23.41 -11.61
CA GLU A 137 37.34 -22.51 -11.58
C GLU A 137 37.03 -21.09 -11.08
N VAL A 138 35.76 -20.75 -10.83
CA VAL A 138 35.40 -19.44 -10.27
C VAL A 138 36.10 -19.24 -8.93
N GLU A 139 36.80 -18.12 -8.79
CA GLU A 139 37.36 -17.71 -7.51
C GLU A 139 36.44 -16.71 -6.81
N LEU A 140 36.19 -16.91 -5.51
CA LEU A 140 35.41 -16.00 -4.68
C LEU A 140 35.98 -15.89 -3.25
N PRO A 141 35.77 -14.78 -2.53
CA PRO A 141 36.13 -14.70 -1.12
C PRO A 141 35.22 -15.60 -0.30
N VAL A 142 35.82 -16.40 0.58
CA VAL A 142 35.10 -17.29 1.50
C VAL A 142 35.54 -16.96 2.93
N PRO A 143 34.90 -15.95 3.58
CA PRO A 143 35.22 -15.53 4.94
C PRO A 143 34.68 -16.53 5.99
N SER A 144 34.87 -16.25 7.29
CA SER A 144 34.32 -17.10 8.36
C SER A 144 32.80 -17.30 8.22
N LEU A 145 32.30 -18.42 8.73
CA LEU A 145 30.87 -18.75 8.68
C LEU A 145 30.03 -17.66 9.33
N GLU A 146 30.46 -17.14 10.48
CA GLU A 146 29.78 -16.04 11.19
C GLU A 146 29.70 -14.79 10.30
N LYS A 147 30.77 -14.48 9.55
CA LYS A 147 30.77 -13.34 8.65
C LYS A 147 29.86 -13.54 7.44
N GLN A 148 29.80 -14.76 6.90
CA GLN A 148 28.86 -15.10 5.84
C GLN A 148 27.42 -14.93 6.32
N GLN A 149 27.10 -15.40 7.54
CA GLN A 149 25.78 -15.25 8.16
C GLN A 149 25.40 -13.78 8.34
N GLU A 150 26.32 -12.95 8.83
CA GLU A 150 26.11 -11.49 8.98
C GLU A 150 25.75 -10.85 7.63
N ILE A 151 26.54 -11.13 6.59
CA ILE A 151 26.32 -10.57 5.24
C ILE A 151 24.99 -11.03 4.63
N VAL A 152 24.66 -12.31 4.79
CA VAL A 152 23.39 -12.88 4.33
C VAL A 152 22.21 -12.25 5.06
N ALA A 153 22.31 -12.07 6.39
CA ALA A 153 21.27 -11.44 7.19
C ALA A 153 21.03 -9.98 6.80
N ASP A 154 22.10 -9.19 6.60
CA ASP A 154 22.01 -7.80 6.16
C ASP A 154 21.32 -7.69 4.79
N TYR A 155 21.75 -8.51 3.84
CA TYR A 155 21.18 -8.52 2.49
C TYR A 155 19.71 -8.98 2.48
N ASN A 156 19.40 -10.05 3.21
CA ASN A 156 18.02 -10.55 3.30
C ASN A 156 17.09 -9.54 3.97
N THR A 157 17.57 -8.78 4.96
CA THR A 157 16.78 -7.69 5.57
C THR A 157 16.34 -6.66 4.53
N VAL A 158 17.24 -6.28 3.61
CA VAL A 158 16.91 -5.35 2.51
C VAL A 158 15.91 -6.00 1.53
N GLN A 159 16.13 -7.25 1.15
CA GLN A 159 15.24 -7.98 0.24
C GLN A 159 13.83 -8.18 0.83
N ASP A 160 13.73 -8.51 2.11
CA ASP A 160 12.46 -8.64 2.82
C ASP A 160 11.73 -7.30 2.88
N ARG A 161 12.45 -6.19 3.08
CA ARG A 161 11.84 -4.86 3.06
C ARG A 161 11.27 -4.50 1.69
N ILE A 162 11.99 -4.83 0.61
CA ILE A 162 11.48 -4.67 -0.77
C ILE A 162 10.20 -5.48 -0.95
N ARG A 163 10.23 -6.77 -0.61
CA ARG A 163 9.08 -7.68 -0.74
C ARG A 163 7.87 -7.19 0.06
N ILE A 164 8.06 -6.74 1.30
CA ILE A 164 6.99 -6.20 2.15
C ILE A 164 6.41 -4.93 1.53
N ASN A 165 7.24 -4.03 1.00
CA ASN A 165 6.77 -2.82 0.34
C ASN A 165 5.97 -3.13 -0.94
N GLU A 166 6.40 -4.12 -1.73
CA GLU A 166 5.64 -4.58 -2.90
C GLU A 166 4.27 -5.15 -2.51
N GLN A 167 4.22 -6.01 -1.47
CA GLN A 167 2.98 -6.55 -0.92
C GLN A 167 2.05 -5.45 -0.38
N LEU A 168 2.63 -4.45 0.30
CA LEU A 168 1.89 -3.28 0.78
C LEU A 168 1.27 -2.49 -0.36
N ASN A 169 1.99 -2.28 -1.46
CA ASN A 169 1.47 -1.55 -2.62
C ASN A 169 0.28 -2.28 -3.24
N THR A 170 0.36 -3.60 -3.39
CA THR A 170 -0.75 -4.43 -3.85
C THR A 170 -1.95 -4.29 -2.92
N ALA A 171 -1.77 -4.46 -1.61
CA ALA A 171 -2.87 -4.37 -0.65
C ALA A 171 -3.52 -2.98 -0.60
N LEU A 172 -2.74 -1.91 -0.74
CA LEU A 172 -3.26 -0.53 -0.79
C LEU A 172 -4.09 -0.27 -2.05
N GLU A 173 -3.62 -0.75 -3.22
CA GLU A 173 -4.38 -0.64 -4.47
C GLU A 173 -5.67 -1.47 -4.41
N GLU A 174 -5.61 -2.70 -3.88
CA GLU A 174 -6.79 -3.55 -3.67
C GLU A 174 -7.79 -2.91 -2.71
N THR A 175 -7.31 -2.23 -1.66
CA THR A 175 -8.17 -1.48 -0.73
C THR A 175 -8.85 -0.31 -1.42
N ALA A 176 -8.09 0.46 -2.23
CA ALA A 176 -8.65 1.55 -3.04
C ALA A 176 -9.74 1.02 -3.99
N GLN A 177 -9.48 -0.10 -4.66
CA GLN A 177 -10.44 -0.72 -5.57
C GLN A 177 -11.66 -1.30 -4.85
N ALA A 178 -11.49 -1.85 -3.64
CA ALA A 178 -12.60 -2.34 -2.82
C ALA A 178 -13.51 -1.18 -2.39
N LEU A 179 -12.94 -0.05 -1.97
CA LEU A 179 -13.69 1.17 -1.67
C LEU A 179 -14.42 1.69 -2.91
N TYR A 180 -13.76 1.67 -4.07
CA TYR A 180 -14.38 2.03 -5.33
C TYR A 180 -15.61 1.17 -5.62
N LYS A 181 -15.47 -0.15 -5.54
CA LYS A 181 -16.58 -1.09 -5.77
C LYS A 181 -17.70 -0.86 -4.78
N HIS A 182 -17.39 -0.72 -3.50
CA HIS A 182 -18.39 -0.46 -2.48
C HIS A 182 -19.21 0.80 -2.78
N TRP A 183 -18.56 1.88 -3.20
CA TRP A 183 -19.25 3.15 -3.47
C TRP A 183 -19.93 3.21 -4.84
N PHE A 184 -19.30 2.71 -5.91
CA PHE A 184 -19.72 2.99 -7.28
C PHE A 184 -20.19 1.75 -8.06
N VAL A 185 -20.11 0.56 -7.47
CA VAL A 185 -20.63 -0.68 -8.06
C VAL A 185 -21.73 -1.27 -7.20
N ASP A 186 -21.51 -1.33 -5.88
CA ASP A 186 -22.52 -1.77 -4.91
C ASP A 186 -23.47 -0.62 -4.52
N PHE A 187 -23.11 0.61 -4.87
CA PHE A 187 -23.87 1.84 -4.59
C PHE A 187 -24.10 2.07 -3.09
N GLU A 188 -23.11 1.76 -2.24
CA GLU A 188 -23.11 1.97 -0.80
C GLU A 188 -22.30 3.22 -0.40
N PHE A 189 -22.39 4.26 -1.22
CA PHE A 189 -21.82 5.55 -0.91
C PHE A 189 -22.65 6.29 0.16
N PRO A 190 -22.05 7.21 0.94
CA PRO A 190 -22.79 8.03 1.88
C PRO A 190 -23.71 8.99 1.13
N THR A 191 -25.02 8.89 1.38
CA THR A 191 -26.04 9.71 0.71
C THR A 191 -25.78 11.20 0.96
N SER A 192 -25.73 12.00 -0.11
CA SER A 192 -25.55 13.45 0.00
C SER A 192 -26.82 14.12 0.53
N ALA A 193 -26.70 15.32 1.11
CA ALA A 193 -27.87 16.10 1.53
C ALA A 193 -28.82 16.42 0.36
N ALA A 194 -28.26 16.64 -0.84
CA ALA A 194 -29.03 16.88 -2.06
C ALA A 194 -29.83 15.64 -2.48
N GLN A 195 -29.21 14.46 -2.45
CA GLN A 195 -29.88 13.19 -2.76
C GLN A 195 -30.95 12.83 -1.73
N ALA A 196 -30.66 13.00 -0.44
CA ALA A 196 -31.63 12.78 0.64
C ALA A 196 -32.86 13.69 0.48
N ALA A 197 -32.65 14.95 0.07
CA ALA A 197 -33.73 15.88 -0.25
C ALA A 197 -34.50 15.48 -1.52
N GLN A 198 -33.82 15.01 -2.57
CA GLN A 198 -34.46 14.55 -3.81
C GLN A 198 -35.33 13.31 -3.60
N ILE A 199 -34.91 12.39 -2.74
CA ILE A 199 -35.68 11.20 -2.34
C ILE A 199 -36.85 11.59 -1.41
N GLY A 200 -36.84 12.80 -0.84
CA GLY A 200 -37.84 13.26 0.12
C GLY A 200 -37.67 12.65 1.51
N ASN A 201 -36.47 12.13 1.82
CA ASN A 201 -36.16 11.53 3.12
C ASN A 201 -34.80 12.01 3.66
N LEU A 202 -34.83 13.10 4.44
CA LEU A 202 -33.63 13.72 5.02
C LEU A 202 -32.90 12.82 6.03
N SER A 203 -33.55 11.82 6.62
CA SER A 203 -32.89 10.90 7.57
C SER A 203 -31.89 9.97 6.90
N LEU A 204 -31.86 9.93 5.56
CA LEU A 204 -30.90 9.15 4.78
C LEU A 204 -29.54 9.84 4.62
N GLU A 205 -29.41 11.13 4.96
CA GLU A 205 -28.12 11.83 4.84
C GLU A 205 -27.01 11.07 5.56
N ARG A 206 -25.88 10.83 4.87
CA ARG A 206 -24.70 10.06 5.33
C ARG A 206 -24.92 8.57 5.56
N GLN A 207 -26.14 8.06 5.40
CA GLN A 207 -26.40 6.63 5.44
C GLN A 207 -25.98 5.96 4.12
N PRO A 208 -25.65 4.66 4.12
CA PRO A 208 -25.35 3.90 2.90
C PRO A 208 -26.54 3.94 1.95
N TYR A 209 -26.35 4.39 0.71
CA TYR A 209 -27.46 4.71 -0.19
C TYR A 209 -28.38 3.51 -0.47
N LYS A 210 -27.85 2.45 -1.07
CA LYS A 210 -28.67 1.31 -1.53
C LYS A 210 -29.30 0.55 -0.35
N THR A 211 -28.51 0.18 0.67
CA THR A 211 -29.04 -0.56 1.82
C THR A 211 -30.05 0.24 2.65
N SER A 212 -29.98 1.58 2.63
CA SER A 212 -30.95 2.43 3.34
C SER A 212 -32.22 2.73 2.54
N GLY A 213 -32.43 2.05 1.41
CA GLY A 213 -33.64 2.18 0.58
C GLY A 213 -33.54 3.28 -0.49
N GLY A 214 -32.33 3.62 -0.94
CA GLY A 214 -32.10 4.53 -2.06
C GLY A 214 -32.79 4.04 -3.34
N ALA A 215 -33.40 4.97 -4.08
CA ALA A 215 -34.14 4.65 -5.29
C ALA A 215 -33.18 4.34 -6.46
N MET A 216 -33.48 3.31 -7.25
CA MET A 216 -32.68 2.90 -8.40
C MET A 216 -33.46 3.05 -9.69
N VAL A 217 -32.78 3.29 -10.80
CA VAL A 217 -33.34 3.38 -12.16
C VAL A 217 -32.51 2.53 -13.11
N PHE A 218 -33.18 1.79 -14.00
CA PHE A 218 -32.52 0.99 -15.00
C PHE A 218 -31.92 1.88 -16.10
N ASN A 219 -30.62 1.73 -16.36
CA ASN A 219 -29.90 2.42 -17.42
C ASN A 219 -29.67 1.46 -18.61
N GLU A 220 -30.27 1.77 -19.75
CA GLU A 220 -30.21 0.92 -20.95
C GLU A 220 -28.80 0.86 -21.58
N GLU A 221 -27.99 1.91 -21.44
CA GLU A 221 -26.65 1.96 -22.04
C GLU A 221 -25.64 1.05 -21.32
N LEU A 222 -25.81 0.88 -20.01
CA LEU A 222 -24.96 0.03 -19.18
C LEU A 222 -25.58 -1.34 -18.86
N ASP A 223 -26.85 -1.56 -19.23
CA ASP A 223 -27.63 -2.75 -18.87
C ASP A 223 -27.59 -3.02 -17.35
N LEU A 224 -27.76 -1.95 -16.56
CA LEU A 224 -27.56 -1.95 -15.11
C LEU A 224 -28.51 -0.98 -14.39
N GLU A 225 -28.94 -1.34 -13.18
CA GLU A 225 -29.59 -0.40 -12.27
C GLU A 225 -28.58 0.57 -11.65
N ILE A 226 -28.83 1.87 -11.79
CA ILE A 226 -28.03 2.95 -11.22
C ILE A 226 -28.86 3.79 -10.24
N PRO A 227 -28.23 4.54 -9.31
CA PRO A 227 -28.95 5.41 -8.39
C PRO A 227 -29.78 6.48 -9.12
N LEU A 228 -30.98 6.76 -8.58
CA LEU A 228 -31.87 7.77 -9.13
C LEU A 228 -31.35 9.18 -8.83
N GLY A 229 -30.94 9.91 -9.88
CA GLY A 229 -30.52 11.31 -9.81
C GLY A 229 -29.05 11.50 -9.49
N GLY A 230 -28.39 12.42 -10.19
CA GLY A 230 -26.97 12.75 -9.98
C GLY A 230 -25.96 11.78 -10.61
N TRP A 231 -26.43 10.79 -11.38
CA TRP A 231 -25.61 9.82 -12.11
C TRP A 231 -25.89 9.90 -13.60
N GLU A 232 -24.83 9.87 -14.40
CA GLU A 232 -24.90 9.91 -15.86
C GLU A 232 -23.81 9.02 -16.47
N VAL A 233 -24.02 8.62 -17.72
CA VAL A 233 -23.06 7.84 -18.50
C VAL A 233 -22.47 8.76 -19.55
N ARG A 234 -21.13 8.74 -19.67
CA ARG A 234 -20.41 9.54 -20.66
C ARG A 234 -19.31 8.71 -21.31
N SER A 235 -18.90 9.10 -22.50
CA SER A 235 -17.72 8.51 -23.13
C SER A 235 -16.44 8.94 -22.40
N LEU A 236 -15.39 8.12 -22.46
CA LEU A 236 -14.09 8.48 -21.90
C LEU A 236 -13.51 9.72 -22.59
N GLU A 237 -13.78 9.91 -23.88
CA GLU A 237 -13.42 11.13 -24.62
C GLU A 237 -14.05 12.38 -24.00
N ASP A 238 -15.33 12.32 -23.62
CA ASP A 238 -16.01 13.45 -22.99
C ASP A 238 -15.38 13.84 -21.65
N LEU A 239 -14.82 12.87 -20.92
CA LEU A 239 -14.22 13.07 -19.59
C LEU A 239 -12.74 13.48 -19.63
N THR A 240 -12.14 13.52 -20.81
CA THR A 240 -10.70 13.73 -20.97
C THR A 240 -10.42 14.96 -21.82
N ILE A 241 -9.24 15.55 -21.63
CA ILE A 241 -8.72 16.63 -22.47
C ILE A 241 -8.16 16.02 -23.77
N ASN A 242 -7.50 14.87 -23.64
CA ASN A 242 -6.89 14.16 -24.75
C ASN A 242 -6.69 12.69 -24.40
N ILE A 243 -6.78 11.83 -25.41
CA ILE A 243 -6.33 10.44 -25.38
C ILE A 243 -5.40 10.24 -26.56
N THR A 244 -4.14 9.90 -26.28
CA THR A 244 -3.10 9.73 -27.30
C THR A 244 -2.22 8.54 -26.97
N ASP A 245 -1.32 8.18 -27.86
CA ASP A 245 -0.31 7.13 -27.65
C ASP A 245 1.11 7.69 -27.79
N GLY A 246 2.11 6.86 -27.48
CA GLY A 246 3.51 7.20 -27.72
C GLY A 246 3.94 7.17 -29.20
N LYS A 247 5.19 7.53 -29.49
CA LYS A 247 5.75 7.63 -30.87
C LYS A 247 5.63 6.31 -31.63
N HIS A 248 5.17 6.40 -32.88
CA HIS A 248 5.27 5.36 -33.89
C HIS A 248 6.61 5.50 -34.61
N GLY A 249 7.58 4.69 -34.22
CA GLY A 249 8.93 4.74 -34.80
C GLY A 249 10.02 4.59 -33.74
N ASN A 250 11.27 4.71 -34.20
CA ASN A 250 12.43 4.66 -33.33
C ASN A 250 12.97 6.06 -33.05
N CYS A 251 13.41 6.28 -31.82
CA CYS A 251 14.29 7.39 -31.45
C CYS A 251 15.75 6.92 -31.49
N ILE A 252 16.69 7.86 -31.40
CA ILE A 252 18.12 7.59 -31.26
C ILE A 252 18.43 7.30 -29.79
N ASN A 253 19.21 6.24 -29.55
CA ASN A 253 19.64 5.88 -28.19
C ASN A 253 20.74 6.82 -27.71
N GLN A 254 20.58 7.33 -26.49
CA GLN A 254 21.62 8.03 -25.78
C GLN A 254 21.58 7.61 -24.31
N ALA A 255 22.53 6.77 -23.91
CA ALA A 255 22.67 6.41 -22.50
C ALA A 255 23.00 7.64 -21.66
N GLU A 256 22.49 7.68 -20.43
CA GLU A 256 22.74 8.75 -19.45
C GLU A 256 22.25 10.15 -19.88
N SER A 257 21.38 10.25 -20.89
CA SER A 257 20.78 11.54 -21.29
C SER A 257 19.78 12.08 -20.25
N GLY A 258 19.19 11.20 -19.44
CA GLY A 258 18.12 11.54 -18.51
C GLY A 258 16.74 11.73 -19.15
N PHE A 259 16.58 11.43 -20.45
CA PHE A 259 15.30 11.47 -21.16
C PHE A 259 14.85 10.05 -21.51
N TYR A 260 13.68 9.67 -21.01
CA TYR A 260 13.20 8.29 -21.00
C TYR A 260 12.19 8.03 -22.11
N PHE A 261 12.36 6.90 -22.79
CA PHE A 261 11.45 6.38 -23.81
C PHE A 261 10.84 5.06 -23.34
N VAL A 262 9.74 5.20 -22.59
CA VAL A 262 9.08 4.14 -21.82
C VAL A 262 8.17 3.30 -22.72
N SER A 263 8.11 2.00 -22.45
CA SER A 263 7.30 1.02 -23.18
C SER A 263 6.56 0.07 -22.23
N VAL A 264 5.73 -0.82 -22.79
CA VAL A 264 4.99 -1.85 -22.02
C VAL A 264 5.86 -2.73 -21.10
N LYS A 265 7.16 -2.87 -21.38
CA LYS A 265 8.08 -3.67 -20.56
C LYS A 265 8.48 -2.96 -19.26
N ASP A 266 8.46 -1.62 -19.28
CA ASP A 266 8.92 -0.75 -18.19
C ASP A 266 7.78 -0.42 -17.22
N ILE A 267 6.54 -0.74 -17.60
CA ILE A 267 5.35 -0.57 -16.78
C ILE A 267 5.00 -1.90 -16.11
N ASN A 268 4.93 -1.90 -14.78
CA ASN A 268 4.46 -3.04 -14.01
C ASN A 268 3.91 -2.59 -12.64
N ASN A 269 3.03 -3.38 -12.03
CA ASN A 269 2.56 -3.15 -10.65
C ASN A 269 2.16 -1.70 -10.33
N GLY A 270 1.45 -1.02 -11.25
CA GLY A 270 1.01 0.37 -11.02
C GLY A 270 2.11 1.43 -11.11
N TRP A 271 3.32 1.08 -11.58
CA TRP A 271 4.49 1.95 -11.57
C TRP A 271 5.32 1.89 -12.87
N ILE A 272 6.14 2.93 -13.08
CA ILE A 272 7.12 3.02 -14.18
C ILE A 272 8.52 2.76 -13.61
N TYR A 273 9.19 1.72 -14.10
CA TYR A 273 10.55 1.36 -13.69
C TYR A 273 11.57 1.98 -14.64
N TYR A 274 12.20 3.06 -14.19
CA TYR A 274 13.13 3.86 -15.01
C TYR A 274 14.54 3.28 -15.13
N ASP A 275 14.95 2.38 -14.23
CA ASP A 275 16.35 1.92 -14.12
C ASP A 275 16.83 1.19 -15.38
N GLU A 276 15.96 0.40 -16.03
CA GLU A 276 16.25 -0.30 -17.30
C GLU A 276 15.57 0.36 -18.52
N ALA A 277 14.91 1.51 -18.30
CA ALA A 277 14.19 2.21 -19.35
C ALA A 277 15.17 2.78 -20.38
N ARG A 278 14.78 2.66 -21.65
CA ARG A 278 15.57 3.17 -22.78
C ARG A 278 15.68 4.69 -22.67
N GLN A 279 16.91 5.22 -22.81
CA GLN A 279 17.15 6.67 -22.85
C GLN A 279 17.43 7.15 -24.28
N ILE A 280 16.95 8.35 -24.60
CA ILE A 280 16.97 8.93 -25.96
C ILE A 280 17.61 10.32 -25.97
N THR A 281 17.93 10.83 -27.15
CA THR A 281 18.44 12.20 -27.30
C THR A 281 17.40 13.23 -26.90
N GLU A 282 17.85 14.41 -26.49
CA GLU A 282 16.95 15.51 -26.12
C GLU A 282 16.10 15.97 -27.32
N ASP A 283 16.67 16.01 -28.52
CA ASP A 283 15.93 16.41 -29.73
C ASP A 283 14.74 15.47 -30.02
N ASP A 284 14.94 14.15 -29.91
CA ASP A 284 13.87 13.16 -30.09
C ASP A 284 12.83 13.24 -28.97
N PHE A 285 13.29 13.50 -27.74
CA PHE A 285 12.39 13.72 -26.61
C PHE A 285 11.50 14.93 -26.87
N GLN A 286 12.08 16.10 -27.16
CA GLN A 286 11.33 17.33 -27.42
C GLN A 286 10.37 17.17 -28.60
N GLU A 287 10.79 16.51 -29.68
CA GLU A 287 9.92 16.24 -30.82
C GLU A 287 8.69 15.43 -30.43
N THR A 288 8.90 14.35 -29.69
CA THR A 288 7.85 13.40 -29.30
C THR A 288 6.96 13.94 -28.19
N HIS A 289 7.59 14.59 -27.20
CA HIS A 289 6.95 15.09 -26.00
C HIS A 289 5.96 16.21 -26.31
N ARG A 290 6.10 16.92 -27.44
CA ARG A 290 5.06 17.87 -27.92
C ARG A 290 3.68 17.23 -28.06
N ARG A 291 3.60 15.94 -28.41
CA ARG A 291 2.32 15.22 -28.54
C ARG A 291 1.91 14.52 -27.26
N THR A 292 2.88 13.94 -26.54
CA THR A 292 2.60 13.12 -25.35
C THR A 292 2.48 13.93 -24.05
N SER A 293 3.17 15.08 -23.96
CA SER A 293 3.24 16.05 -22.83
C SER A 293 2.79 15.47 -21.49
N LEU A 294 3.54 14.51 -20.96
CA LEU A 294 3.16 13.78 -19.75
C LEU A 294 3.13 14.71 -18.53
N GLU A 295 2.03 14.71 -17.80
CA GLU A 295 1.80 15.55 -16.63
C GLU A 295 1.36 14.72 -15.42
N THR A 296 1.50 15.31 -14.24
CA THR A 296 0.95 14.74 -13.00
C THR A 296 -0.55 14.52 -13.14
N ASP A 297 -1.03 13.42 -12.57
CA ASP A 297 -2.42 12.96 -12.61
C ASP A 297 -2.91 12.52 -14.01
N ASP A 298 -2.04 12.42 -15.01
CA ASP A 298 -2.33 11.64 -16.21
C ASP A 298 -2.48 10.15 -15.86
N ILE A 299 -3.20 9.42 -16.70
CA ILE A 299 -3.35 7.96 -16.59
C ILE A 299 -2.67 7.31 -17.79
N LEU A 300 -1.79 6.35 -17.52
CA LEU A 300 -1.19 5.52 -18.55
C LEU A 300 -1.93 4.20 -18.62
N ILE A 301 -2.12 3.69 -19.84
CA ILE A 301 -2.59 2.34 -20.09
C ILE A 301 -1.80 1.69 -21.22
N THR A 302 -1.35 0.47 -21.01
CA THR A 302 -0.67 -0.30 -22.05
C THR A 302 -1.68 -0.83 -23.06
N ASN A 303 -1.50 -0.47 -24.33
CA ASN A 303 -2.43 -0.76 -25.42
C ASN A 303 -1.91 -1.78 -26.44
N SER A 304 -0.63 -2.15 -26.41
CA SER A 304 -0.07 -3.24 -27.23
C SER A 304 0.79 -4.20 -26.41
N GLY A 305 0.74 -5.51 -26.74
CA GLY A 305 1.50 -6.54 -26.03
C GLY A 305 0.75 -7.03 -24.79
N THR A 306 1.22 -6.69 -23.58
CA THR A 306 0.46 -6.96 -22.34
C THR A 306 -0.50 -5.81 -22.08
N ILE A 307 -1.78 -6.01 -22.43
CA ILE A 307 -2.79 -4.95 -22.38
C ILE A 307 -3.32 -4.70 -20.98
N GLY A 308 -3.51 -3.42 -20.68
CA GLY A 308 -4.27 -2.97 -19.52
C GLY A 308 -3.46 -2.86 -18.22
N LYS A 309 -2.14 -2.96 -18.27
CA LYS A 309 -1.32 -2.40 -17.19
C LYS A 309 -1.54 -0.89 -17.17
N MET A 310 -1.82 -0.35 -15.99
CA MET A 310 -2.13 1.06 -15.80
C MET A 310 -1.27 1.69 -14.72
N VAL A 311 -1.00 2.99 -14.86
CA VAL A 311 -0.25 3.81 -13.90
C VAL A 311 -0.99 5.14 -13.74
N LEU A 312 -1.14 5.59 -12.49
CA LEU A 312 -1.52 6.97 -12.19
C LEU A 312 -0.24 7.79 -12.03
N VAL A 313 -0.04 8.77 -12.89
CA VAL A 313 1.21 9.54 -12.97
C VAL A 313 1.34 10.48 -11.79
N ARG A 314 2.53 10.51 -11.18
CA ARG A 314 2.86 11.35 -10.03
C ARG A 314 3.95 12.37 -10.38
N ASP A 315 4.03 13.45 -9.62
CA ASP A 315 5.05 14.49 -9.82
C ASP A 315 6.41 13.96 -9.35
N LEU A 316 7.17 13.40 -10.29
CA LEU A 316 8.52 12.91 -10.08
C LEU A 316 9.47 13.67 -11.03
N PHE A 317 10.76 13.65 -10.70
CA PHE A 317 11.78 14.24 -11.56
C PHE A 317 11.76 13.64 -12.97
N GLU A 318 11.60 12.32 -13.06
CA GLU A 318 11.55 11.56 -14.31
C GLU A 318 10.28 11.83 -15.12
N THR A 319 9.15 12.15 -14.49
CA THR A 319 7.86 12.40 -15.16
C THR A 319 7.99 13.46 -16.25
N LYS A 320 8.67 14.58 -15.94
CA LYS A 320 8.89 15.71 -16.86
C LYS A 320 9.89 15.41 -17.99
N ARG A 321 10.53 14.24 -17.94
CA ARG A 321 11.54 13.77 -18.89
C ARG A 321 11.16 12.43 -19.51
N THR A 322 9.87 12.08 -19.46
CA THR A 322 9.35 10.82 -19.98
C THR A 322 8.52 11.05 -21.23
N THR A 323 8.78 10.24 -22.25
CA THR A 323 7.88 10.02 -23.38
C THR A 323 7.76 8.51 -23.62
N PHE A 324 6.85 8.11 -24.51
CA PHE A 324 6.41 6.73 -24.62
C PHE A 324 6.52 6.19 -26.03
N GLN A 325 6.65 4.87 -26.14
CA GLN A 325 6.40 4.12 -27.37
C GLN A 325 4.89 3.98 -27.63
N LYS A 326 4.52 3.69 -28.89
CA LYS A 326 3.12 3.43 -29.28
C LYS A 326 2.35 2.39 -28.45
N SER A 327 3.07 1.56 -27.68
CA SER A 327 2.52 0.50 -26.81
C SER A 327 1.98 1.02 -25.47
N VAL A 328 2.06 2.33 -25.22
CA VAL A 328 1.48 3.00 -24.07
C VAL A 328 0.60 4.14 -24.55
N ALA A 329 -0.67 4.10 -24.16
CA ALA A 329 -1.62 5.18 -24.30
C ALA A 329 -1.61 6.07 -23.05
N ILE A 330 -1.84 7.35 -23.27
CA ILE A 330 -1.87 8.43 -22.28
C ILE A 330 -3.27 9.01 -22.33
N ILE A 331 -3.94 8.98 -21.20
CA ILE A 331 -5.25 9.53 -20.96
C ILE A 331 -5.03 10.75 -20.07
N LYS A 332 -5.45 11.93 -20.53
CA LYS A 332 -5.36 13.19 -19.78
C LYS A 332 -6.73 13.55 -19.23
N PRO A 333 -7.06 13.24 -17.96
CA PRO A 333 -8.39 13.49 -17.43
C PRO A 333 -8.69 14.98 -17.34
N ASN A 334 -9.92 15.38 -17.63
CA ASN A 334 -10.37 16.75 -17.38
C ASN A 334 -10.80 16.86 -15.91
N GLN A 335 -9.96 17.49 -15.08
CA GLN A 335 -10.18 17.59 -13.62
C GLN A 335 -11.50 18.28 -13.24
N GLU A 336 -12.08 19.10 -14.12
CA GLU A 336 -13.38 19.72 -13.88
C GLU A 336 -14.54 18.75 -14.05
N LYS A 337 -14.38 17.74 -14.92
CA LYS A 337 -15.40 16.73 -15.23
C LYS A 337 -15.24 15.47 -14.38
N ALA A 338 -14.02 14.93 -14.30
CA ALA A 338 -13.72 13.73 -13.53
C ALA A 338 -12.31 13.79 -12.97
N ASN A 339 -12.18 13.55 -11.66
CA ASN A 339 -10.87 13.49 -11.02
C ASN A 339 -10.09 12.24 -11.49
N SER A 340 -8.77 12.38 -11.67
CA SER A 340 -7.91 11.29 -12.15
C SER A 340 -7.93 10.03 -11.28
N ILE A 341 -8.02 10.15 -9.95
CA ILE A 341 -8.07 8.98 -9.05
C ILE A 341 -9.37 8.23 -9.22
N PHE A 342 -10.49 8.95 -9.34
CA PHE A 342 -11.79 8.35 -9.64
C PHE A 342 -11.75 7.63 -10.99
N LEU A 343 -11.30 8.32 -12.05
CA LEU A 343 -11.25 7.75 -13.38
C LEU A 343 -10.29 6.55 -13.47
N PHE A 344 -9.14 6.61 -12.79
CA PHE A 344 -8.21 5.48 -12.67
C PHE A 344 -8.88 4.26 -12.02
N SER A 345 -9.65 4.48 -10.94
CA SER A 345 -10.35 3.41 -10.21
C SER A 345 -11.47 2.79 -11.05
N GLN A 346 -12.19 3.60 -11.84
CA GLN A 346 -13.16 3.12 -12.82
C GLN A 346 -12.49 2.28 -13.91
N LEU A 347 -11.43 2.78 -14.54
CA LEU A 347 -10.72 2.04 -15.59
C LEU A 347 -10.10 0.73 -15.06
N LYS A 348 -9.65 0.72 -13.79
CA LYS A 348 -9.25 -0.49 -13.07
C LYS A 348 -10.41 -1.46 -12.87
N ASN A 349 -11.60 -0.97 -12.55
CA ASN A 349 -12.80 -1.80 -12.45
C ASN A 349 -13.15 -2.44 -13.81
N ASP A 350 -13.04 -1.65 -14.87
CA ASP A 350 -13.40 -2.05 -16.25
C ASP A 350 -12.28 -2.80 -16.97
N ILE A 351 -11.20 -3.16 -16.27
CA ILE A 351 -10.00 -3.74 -16.88
C ILE A 351 -10.28 -5.00 -17.68
N LYS A 352 -11.25 -5.82 -17.25
CA LYS A 352 -11.66 -7.03 -17.97
C LYS A 352 -12.31 -6.66 -19.30
N ARG A 353 -13.25 -5.72 -19.29
CA ARG A 353 -13.93 -5.18 -20.48
C ARG A 353 -12.92 -4.56 -21.45
N ILE A 354 -11.98 -3.76 -20.94
CA ILE A 354 -10.93 -3.14 -21.76
C ILE A 354 -10.05 -4.19 -22.45
N ARG A 355 -9.74 -5.30 -21.77
CA ARG A 355 -8.98 -6.41 -22.38
C ARG A 355 -9.78 -7.17 -23.42
N GLU A 356 -11.09 -7.33 -23.24
CA GLU A 356 -11.99 -7.99 -24.19
C GLU A 356 -12.21 -7.15 -25.46
N MET A 357 -12.13 -5.82 -25.36
CA MET A 357 -12.17 -4.91 -26.50
C MET A 357 -10.92 -5.00 -27.39
N ALA A 358 -9.80 -5.51 -26.86
CA ALA A 358 -8.56 -5.61 -27.62
C ALA A 358 -8.62 -6.74 -28.66
N GLY A 359 -8.65 -6.38 -29.95
CA GLY A 359 -8.67 -7.31 -31.08
C GLY A 359 -7.27 -7.70 -31.60
N GLY A 360 -7.21 -8.76 -32.42
CA GLY A 360 -6.02 -9.16 -33.18
C GLY A 360 -5.63 -10.64 -33.02
N SER A 361 -5.37 -11.35 -34.14
CA SER A 361 -5.10 -12.79 -34.17
C SER A 361 -3.69 -13.20 -33.72
N THR A 362 -2.71 -12.30 -33.80
CA THR A 362 -1.28 -12.61 -33.55
C THR A 362 -0.68 -11.72 -32.46
N GLN A 363 -1.13 -10.47 -32.35
CA GLN A 363 -0.87 -9.57 -31.23
C GLN A 363 -2.15 -8.81 -30.93
N SER A 364 -2.65 -8.94 -29.70
CA SER A 364 -3.77 -8.13 -29.23
C SER A 364 -3.35 -6.66 -29.19
N ASN A 365 -4.21 -5.78 -29.69
CA ASN A 365 -4.00 -4.35 -29.67
C ASN A 365 -5.31 -3.64 -29.31
N LEU A 366 -5.25 -2.72 -28.37
CA LEU A 366 -6.36 -1.86 -27.97
C LEU A 366 -6.29 -0.56 -28.79
N LEU A 367 -7.31 -0.32 -29.62
CA LEU A 367 -7.32 0.88 -30.45
C LEU A 367 -7.71 2.11 -29.60
N LEU A 368 -7.15 3.27 -29.96
CA LEU A 368 -7.50 4.52 -29.27
C LEU A 368 -8.95 4.94 -29.51
N GLY A 369 -9.55 4.54 -30.64
CA GLY A 369 -10.97 4.75 -30.92
C GLY A 369 -11.84 4.03 -29.89
N ASP A 370 -11.60 2.73 -29.69
CA ASP A 370 -12.31 1.92 -28.70
C ASP A 370 -12.17 2.49 -27.28
N LEU A 371 -10.97 2.99 -26.92
CA LEU A 371 -10.76 3.67 -25.64
C LEU A 371 -11.59 4.96 -25.51
N ARG A 372 -11.68 5.78 -26.56
CA ARG A 372 -12.47 7.02 -26.56
C ARG A 372 -13.96 6.77 -26.37
N GLU A 373 -14.47 5.72 -27.02
CA GLU A 373 -15.88 5.32 -26.99
C GLU A 373 -16.29 4.56 -25.72
N LEU A 374 -15.33 4.22 -24.85
CA LEU A 374 -15.61 3.50 -23.61
C LEU A 374 -16.59 4.28 -22.73
N GLN A 375 -17.74 3.68 -22.44
CA GLN A 375 -18.77 4.25 -21.59
C GLN A 375 -18.38 4.16 -20.12
N VAL A 376 -18.36 5.31 -19.45
CA VAL A 376 -17.96 5.50 -18.06
C VAL A 376 -19.12 6.13 -17.29
N MET A 377 -19.46 5.51 -16.16
CA MET A 377 -20.43 6.06 -15.22
C MET A 377 -19.77 7.17 -14.39
N ILE A 378 -20.41 8.33 -14.30
CA ILE A 378 -20.00 9.42 -13.41
C ILE A 378 -21.16 9.83 -12.50
N CYS A 379 -20.80 10.37 -11.35
CA CYS A 379 -21.75 10.82 -10.33
C CYS A 379 -21.53 12.30 -9.98
N GLU A 380 -22.24 12.79 -8.97
CA GLU A 380 -22.07 14.14 -8.41
C GLU A 380 -20.61 14.43 -8.06
N LYS A 381 -20.16 15.66 -8.36
CA LYS A 381 -18.77 16.11 -8.17
C LYS A 381 -18.36 15.99 -6.70
N GLU A 382 -19.27 16.32 -5.79
CA GLU A 382 -19.08 16.26 -4.34
C GLU A 382 -18.84 14.82 -3.85
N LEU A 383 -19.52 13.85 -4.46
CA LEU A 383 -19.35 12.43 -4.13
C LEU A 383 -18.01 11.90 -4.62
N MET A 384 -17.63 12.22 -5.87
CA MET A 384 -16.31 11.89 -6.40
C MET A 384 -15.19 12.51 -5.54
N GLN A 385 -15.33 13.78 -5.13
CA GLN A 385 -14.36 14.44 -4.26
C GLN A 385 -14.25 13.78 -2.89
N SER A 386 -15.38 13.35 -2.31
CA SER A 386 -15.41 12.65 -1.02
C SER A 386 -14.68 11.31 -1.10
N TYR A 387 -14.89 10.55 -2.18
CA TYR A 387 -14.13 9.33 -2.45
C TYR A 387 -12.63 9.59 -2.60
N VAL A 388 -12.26 10.57 -3.43
CA VAL A 388 -10.86 10.92 -3.69
C VAL A 388 -10.16 11.32 -2.40
N LYS A 389 -10.83 12.06 -1.50
CA LYS A 389 -10.27 12.44 -0.20
C LYS A 389 -9.91 11.24 0.67
N ILE A 390 -10.66 10.14 0.59
CA ILE A 390 -10.41 8.91 1.35
C ILE A 390 -9.26 8.10 0.73
N VAL A 391 -9.23 8.05 -0.61
CA VAL A 391 -8.34 7.13 -1.34
C VAL A 391 -6.98 7.75 -1.71
N LEU A 392 -6.90 9.08 -1.89
CA LEU A 392 -5.66 9.79 -2.21
C LEU A 392 -4.49 9.41 -1.25
N PRO A 393 -4.66 9.38 0.08
CA PRO A 393 -3.59 8.98 0.99
C PRO A 393 -3.07 7.55 0.77
N LEU A 394 -3.88 6.65 0.21
CA LEU A 394 -3.46 5.29 -0.14
C LEU A 394 -2.48 5.33 -1.32
N PHE A 395 -2.80 6.10 -2.36
CA PHE A 395 -1.90 6.26 -3.49
C PHE A 395 -0.62 7.04 -3.15
N ASP A 396 -0.67 7.99 -2.22
CA ASP A 396 0.53 8.67 -1.73
C ASP A 396 1.46 7.69 -1.01
N LYS A 397 0.90 6.76 -0.24
CA LYS A 397 1.66 5.67 0.39
C LYS A 397 2.28 4.71 -0.65
N ILE A 398 1.53 4.35 -1.68
CA ILE A 398 2.05 3.53 -2.80
C ILE A 398 3.25 4.23 -3.45
N THR A 399 3.12 5.53 -3.74
CA THR A 399 4.18 6.35 -4.35
C THR A 399 5.44 6.36 -3.49
N ASN A 400 5.30 6.67 -2.20
CA ASN A 400 6.42 6.67 -1.25
C ASN A 400 7.09 5.31 -1.12
N SER A 401 6.29 4.23 -1.10
CA SER A 401 6.78 2.87 -1.05
C SER A 401 7.60 2.49 -2.29
N HIS A 402 7.17 2.90 -3.49
CA HIS A 402 7.96 2.72 -4.71
C HIS A 402 9.29 3.48 -4.69
N LEU A 403 9.31 4.71 -4.18
CA LEU A 403 10.55 5.47 -3.98
C LEU A 403 11.49 4.77 -3.00
N GLN A 404 10.95 4.20 -1.90
CA GLN A 404 11.75 3.40 -0.97
C GLN A 404 12.31 2.13 -1.62
N ILE A 405 11.52 1.41 -2.42
CA ILE A 405 11.97 0.22 -3.16
C ILE A 405 13.15 0.58 -4.06
N LYS A 406 13.09 1.71 -4.77
CA LYS A 406 14.19 2.20 -5.62
C LYS A 406 15.49 2.37 -4.82
N GLU A 407 15.43 3.01 -3.65
CA GLU A 407 16.62 3.19 -2.80
C GLU A 407 17.11 1.88 -2.17
N LEU A 408 16.21 0.98 -1.80
CA LEU A 408 16.56 -0.35 -1.28
C LEU A 408 17.24 -1.22 -2.35
N ASN A 409 16.82 -1.12 -3.62
CA ASN A 409 17.48 -1.79 -4.73
C ASN A 409 18.92 -1.29 -4.91
N LYS A 410 19.16 0.02 -4.86
CA LYS A 410 20.51 0.59 -4.88
C LYS A 410 21.36 0.10 -3.70
N LEU A 411 20.78 0.03 -2.50
CA LEU A 411 21.46 -0.51 -1.32
C LEU A 411 21.81 -1.99 -1.50
N SER A 412 20.89 -2.78 -2.05
CA SER A 412 21.11 -4.19 -2.37
C SER A 412 22.28 -4.38 -3.34
N GLU A 413 22.31 -3.62 -4.44
CA GLU A 413 23.42 -3.62 -5.39
C GLU A 413 24.75 -3.22 -4.72
N PHE A 414 24.72 -2.20 -3.87
CA PHE A 414 25.89 -1.78 -3.10
C PHE A 414 26.40 -2.90 -2.17
N LEU A 415 25.52 -3.57 -1.42
CA LEU A 415 25.89 -4.70 -0.56
C LEU A 415 26.51 -5.84 -1.36
N LEU A 416 25.92 -6.19 -2.50
CA LEU A 416 26.44 -7.20 -3.42
C LEU A 416 27.83 -6.83 -3.94
N SER A 417 28.06 -5.56 -4.29
CA SER A 417 29.38 -5.08 -4.74
C SER A 417 30.46 -5.22 -3.65
N LYS A 418 30.10 -5.00 -2.38
CA LYS A 418 31.03 -5.05 -1.25
C LYS A 418 31.52 -6.46 -0.93
N MET A 419 30.73 -7.48 -1.29
CA MET A 419 31.10 -8.89 -1.09
C MET A 419 32.47 -9.24 -1.68
N ALA A 420 32.83 -8.65 -2.83
CA ALA A 420 34.11 -8.90 -3.51
C ALA A 420 35.35 -8.48 -2.69
N THR A 421 35.17 -7.61 -1.71
CA THR A 421 36.26 -7.06 -0.88
C THR A 421 36.23 -7.53 0.56
N VAL A 422 35.36 -8.48 0.90
CA VAL A 422 35.19 -8.96 2.28
C VAL A 422 36.43 -9.72 2.73
N VAL A 423 36.93 -9.35 3.91
CA VAL A 423 38.01 -10.03 4.64
C VAL A 423 37.57 -10.20 6.10
N ASP A 424 38.09 -11.23 6.78
CA ASP A 424 37.82 -11.43 8.21
C ASP A 424 38.27 -10.21 9.03
N GLY A 425 37.44 -9.78 9.98
CA GLY A 425 37.67 -8.56 10.77
C GLY A 425 37.34 -7.24 10.05
N GLY A 426 36.99 -7.28 8.77
CA GLY A 426 36.44 -6.15 8.04
C GLY A 426 35.02 -5.85 8.52
N LYS A 427 34.85 -4.79 9.31
CA LYS A 427 33.51 -4.21 9.54
C LYS A 427 32.99 -3.78 8.17
N VAL A 428 32.01 -4.50 7.63
CA VAL A 428 31.07 -3.89 6.71
C VAL A 428 30.31 -2.92 7.59
N LYS A 429 30.81 -1.68 7.71
CA LYS A 429 29.98 -0.57 8.17
C LYS A 429 28.93 -0.38 7.07
N ALA A 430 27.95 -1.27 7.01
CA ALA A 430 26.64 -0.91 6.50
C ALA A 430 26.28 0.32 7.34
N THR A 431 26.28 1.45 6.67
CA THR A 431 26.16 2.77 7.26
C THR A 431 24.92 2.78 8.14
N SER A 432 25.08 2.57 9.45
CA SER A 432 24.07 2.92 10.44
C SER A 432 23.62 4.37 10.25
N SER A 433 24.41 5.22 9.58
CA SER A 433 24.05 6.59 9.19
C SER A 433 23.04 6.72 8.04
N MET A 434 22.74 5.66 7.26
CA MET A 434 21.63 5.65 6.30
C MET A 434 20.37 5.04 6.92
N ILE A 435 20.52 4.04 7.78
CA ILE A 435 19.42 3.45 8.56
C ILE A 435 18.90 4.46 9.62
N THR A 436 19.78 5.20 10.31
CA THR A 436 19.37 6.25 11.27
C THR A 436 18.86 7.53 10.60
N LYS A 437 19.21 7.80 9.33
CA LYS A 437 18.55 8.86 8.55
C LYS A 437 17.14 8.45 8.14
N GLN A 438 16.92 7.17 7.85
CA GLN A 438 15.59 6.62 7.64
C GLN A 438 14.75 6.51 8.92
N GLU A 439 15.35 6.37 10.11
CA GLU A 439 14.63 6.52 11.38
C GLU A 439 14.19 7.97 11.65
N HIS A 440 14.93 8.96 11.12
CA HIS A 440 14.51 10.36 11.20
C HIS A 440 13.41 10.70 10.19
N ASP A 441 13.37 10.06 9.01
CA ASP A 441 12.22 10.13 8.09
C ASP A 441 11.04 9.21 8.53
N TYR A 442 11.31 8.23 9.40
CA TYR A 442 10.29 7.46 10.10
C TYR A 442 9.53 8.33 11.14
N GLN A 443 10.12 9.43 11.61
CA GLN A 443 9.42 10.45 12.41
C GLN A 443 8.45 11.28 11.55
N ASN A 444 8.77 11.61 10.29
CA ASN A 444 7.77 12.15 9.35
C ASN A 444 6.67 11.13 9.00
N THR A 445 6.99 9.84 9.08
CA THR A 445 6.01 8.75 8.95
C THR A 445 5.18 8.56 10.23
N GLN A 446 5.67 8.99 11.41
CA GLN A 446 4.88 9.12 12.64
C GLN A 446 3.94 10.32 12.56
N ASP A 447 4.28 11.41 11.88
CA ASP A 447 3.35 12.49 11.60
C ASP A 447 2.26 12.08 10.58
N LEU A 448 2.57 11.20 9.63
CA LEU A 448 1.58 10.59 8.73
C LEU A 448 0.79 9.44 9.38
N LYS A 449 1.36 8.73 10.36
CA LYS A 449 0.63 7.79 11.24
C LYS A 449 -0.27 8.57 12.18
N GLN A 450 0.16 9.72 12.70
CA GLN A 450 -0.61 10.62 13.53
C GLN A 450 -1.70 11.31 12.70
N TYR A 451 -1.44 11.70 11.45
CA TYR A 451 -2.42 12.26 10.50
C TYR A 451 -3.41 11.20 9.96
N ALA A 452 -2.96 9.98 9.67
CA ALA A 452 -3.82 8.86 9.27
C ALA A 452 -4.59 8.29 10.47
N LEU A 453 -3.98 8.24 11.67
CA LEU A 453 -4.72 8.03 12.91
C LEU A 453 -5.70 9.18 13.07
N ASP A 454 -5.33 10.45 12.95
CA ASP A 454 -6.21 11.61 13.21
C ASP A 454 -7.36 11.71 12.19
N ASN A 455 -7.20 11.17 10.97
CA ASN A 455 -8.26 11.01 9.98
C ASN A 455 -9.10 9.72 10.18
N MET A 456 -8.53 8.58 10.60
CA MET A 456 -9.30 7.40 11.04
C MET A 456 -10.04 7.64 12.36
N LYS A 457 -9.46 8.46 13.22
CA LYS A 457 -10.06 9.05 14.42
C LYS A 457 -11.17 10.04 14.05
N TYR A 458 -11.24 10.56 12.82
CA TYR A 458 -12.34 11.44 12.40
C TYR A 458 -13.62 10.66 12.08
N SER A 459 -13.52 9.36 11.72
CA SER A 459 -14.67 8.47 11.54
C SER A 459 -14.97 7.56 12.75
N ALA A 460 -13.97 7.25 13.59
CA ALA A 460 -14.14 6.40 14.78
C ALA A 460 -14.18 7.15 16.13
N ARG A 461 -13.82 8.45 16.23
CA ARG A 461 -13.98 9.25 17.47
C ARG A 461 -15.37 9.87 17.57
N ARG A 462 -16.34 9.07 17.98
CA ARG A 462 -17.39 9.62 18.86
C ARG A 462 -17.39 9.05 20.27
N TYR A 463 -16.66 7.96 20.55
CA TYR A 463 -16.83 7.25 21.82
C TYR A 463 -15.58 7.16 22.73
N ASP A 464 -14.36 6.93 22.22
CA ASP A 464 -13.24 6.59 23.11
C ASP A 464 -12.33 7.76 23.55
N VAL A 465 -12.20 8.85 22.77
CA VAL A 465 -11.41 10.03 23.18
C VAL A 465 -12.16 10.92 24.18
N VAL A 466 -13.49 10.85 24.19
CA VAL A 466 -14.33 11.49 25.20
C VAL A 466 -14.05 10.89 26.57
N CYS A 467 -13.88 9.57 26.68
CA CYS A 467 -13.60 8.92 27.97
C CYS A 467 -12.28 9.37 28.62
N LEU A 468 -11.20 9.54 27.84
CA LEU A 468 -9.88 9.96 28.34
C LEU A 468 -9.80 11.45 28.69
N VAL A 469 -10.43 12.31 27.89
CA VAL A 469 -10.50 13.75 28.17
C VAL A 469 -11.39 14.02 29.39
N PHE A 470 -12.48 13.27 29.58
CA PHE A 470 -13.36 13.41 30.74
C PHE A 470 -12.80 12.76 32.02
N THR A 471 -11.99 11.70 31.94
CA THR A 471 -11.23 11.23 33.12
C THR A 471 -10.18 12.26 33.53
N GLY A 472 -9.52 12.90 32.56
CA GLY A 472 -8.59 14.01 32.81
C GLY A 472 -9.26 15.25 33.43
N PHE A 473 -10.36 15.74 32.85
CA PHE A 473 -11.12 16.88 33.38
C PHE A 473 -11.79 16.55 34.72
N GLY A 474 -12.30 15.33 34.89
CA GLY A 474 -12.86 14.85 36.16
C GLY A 474 -11.81 14.80 37.27
N LEU A 475 -10.60 14.32 36.98
CA LEU A 475 -9.48 14.31 37.93
C LEU A 475 -8.98 15.73 38.26
N TYR A 476 -8.92 16.62 37.28
CA TYR A 476 -8.51 18.01 37.47
C TYR A 476 -9.55 18.82 38.26
N ALA A 477 -10.83 18.66 37.95
CA ALA A 477 -11.91 19.28 38.73
C ALA A 477 -11.95 18.76 40.17
N ASN A 478 -11.68 17.47 40.41
CA ASN A 478 -11.59 16.91 41.76
C ASN A 478 -10.39 17.46 42.53
N TYR A 479 -9.26 17.70 41.85
CA TYR A 479 -8.06 18.30 42.44
C TYR A 479 -8.29 19.78 42.84
N GLU A 480 -8.90 20.59 41.97
CA GLU A 480 -9.22 21.98 42.30
C GLU A 480 -10.33 22.10 43.36
N LEU A 481 -11.29 21.18 43.37
CA LEU A 481 -12.30 21.10 44.43
C LEU A 481 -11.66 20.70 45.77
N TYR A 482 -10.75 19.71 45.77
CA TYR A 482 -9.98 19.31 46.95
C TYR A 482 -9.15 20.48 47.49
N LYS A 483 -8.46 21.21 46.62
CA LYS A 483 -7.68 22.39 46.98
C LYS A 483 -8.57 23.50 47.57
N SER A 484 -9.70 23.79 46.93
CA SER A 484 -10.66 24.80 47.41
C SER A 484 -11.31 24.41 48.74
N VAL A 485 -11.62 23.13 48.95
CA VAL A 485 -12.18 22.61 50.22
C VAL A 485 -11.15 22.64 51.34
N ASN A 486 -9.86 22.38 51.05
CA ASN A 486 -8.76 22.52 52.01
C ASN A 486 -8.47 23.99 52.36
N GLU A 487 -8.53 24.90 51.38
CA GLU A 487 -8.34 26.34 51.60
C GLU A 487 -9.52 26.97 52.38
N LEU A 488 -10.73 26.41 52.25
CA LEU A 488 -11.94 26.88 52.95
C LEU A 488 -12.31 26.08 54.22
N ASN A 489 -11.50 25.08 54.58
CA ASN A 489 -11.65 24.24 55.78
C ASN A 489 -13.04 23.56 55.91
N LEU A 490 -13.63 23.18 54.78
CA LEU A 490 -14.94 22.52 54.73
C LEU A 490 -14.75 21.00 54.96
N GLY A 491 -15.49 20.44 55.93
CA GLY A 491 -15.27 19.08 56.44
C GLY A 491 -15.30 17.97 55.37
N THR A 492 -14.55 16.89 55.67
CA THR A 492 -14.26 15.72 54.80
C THR A 492 -15.47 15.01 54.18
N GLY A 493 -16.68 15.24 54.68
CA GLY A 493 -17.92 14.67 54.14
C GLY A 493 -18.28 15.17 52.73
N LEU A 494 -17.92 16.41 52.36
CA LEU A 494 -18.23 16.95 51.02
C LEU A 494 -17.38 16.29 49.92
N LEU A 495 -16.13 15.95 50.26
CA LEU A 495 -15.17 15.27 49.41
C LEU A 495 -15.57 13.81 49.14
N PHE A 496 -16.18 13.16 50.12
CA PHE A 496 -16.69 11.80 49.96
C PHE A 496 -17.92 11.77 49.03
N ALA A 497 -18.81 12.75 49.14
CA ALA A 497 -20.00 12.86 48.30
C ALA A 497 -19.66 13.18 46.82
N SER A 498 -18.68 14.06 46.56
CA SER A 498 -18.27 14.38 45.18
C SER A 498 -17.58 13.20 44.49
N THR A 499 -16.75 12.46 45.23
CA THR A 499 -16.04 11.29 44.70
C THR A 499 -17.00 10.13 44.41
N LEU A 500 -18.00 9.91 45.28
CA LEU A 500 -19.04 8.90 45.07
C LEU A 500 -19.94 9.24 43.89
N LEU A 501 -20.28 10.52 43.69
CA LEU A 501 -21.10 10.96 42.56
C LEU A 501 -20.36 10.77 41.21
N LEU A 502 -19.06 11.04 41.16
CA LEU A 502 -18.23 10.81 39.96
C LEU A 502 -18.10 9.32 39.63
N LEU A 503 -17.99 8.46 40.65
CA LEU A 503 -18.00 6.99 40.47
C LEU A 503 -19.34 6.50 39.93
N VAL A 504 -20.46 7.01 40.43
CA VAL A 504 -21.80 6.67 39.94
C VAL A 504 -22.01 7.13 38.50
N ILE A 505 -21.53 8.33 38.13
CA ILE A 505 -21.61 8.86 36.76
C ILE A 505 -20.72 8.05 35.80
N ALA A 506 -19.53 7.62 36.22
CA ALA A 506 -18.66 6.76 35.44
C ALA A 506 -19.29 5.36 35.22
N PHE A 507 -19.92 4.80 36.25
CA PHE A 507 -20.57 3.49 36.19
C PHE A 507 -21.83 3.51 35.32
N MET A 508 -22.64 4.58 35.43
CA MET A 508 -23.82 4.80 34.57
C MET A 508 -23.43 4.99 33.09
N SER A 509 -22.36 5.75 32.82
CA SER A 509 -21.84 5.95 31.47
C SER A 509 -21.36 4.64 30.82
N LEU A 510 -20.72 3.77 31.59
CA LEU A 510 -20.29 2.43 31.13
C LEU A 510 -21.46 1.47 30.92
N TYR A 511 -22.53 1.60 31.71
CA TYR A 511 -23.73 0.76 31.60
C TYR A 511 -24.60 1.13 30.38
N VAL A 512 -24.73 2.43 30.08
CA VAL A 512 -25.48 2.93 28.91
C VAL A 512 -24.84 2.51 27.58
N LEU A 513 -23.51 2.35 27.54
CA LEU A 513 -22.76 1.90 26.36
C LEU A 513 -22.95 0.40 26.01
N ARG A 514 -23.64 -0.38 26.86
CA ARG A 514 -23.79 -1.84 26.69
C ARG A 514 -25.22 -2.31 26.37
N VAL A 515 -26.20 -1.42 26.26
CA VAL A 515 -27.61 -1.80 26.09
C VAL A 515 -28.14 -1.35 24.73
N GLU A 516 -28.97 -2.19 24.09
CA GLU A 516 -29.62 -1.92 22.80
C GLU A 516 -30.40 -0.59 22.78
N SER A 517 -30.45 0.02 21.60
CA SER A 517 -30.93 1.40 21.34
C SER A 517 -32.36 1.69 21.78
N SER A 518 -33.24 0.68 21.86
CA SER A 518 -34.63 0.84 22.31
C SER A 518 -34.76 1.14 23.80
N VAL A 519 -33.87 0.59 24.64
CA VAL A 519 -33.86 0.81 26.09
C VAL A 519 -33.25 2.18 26.43
N GLN A 520 -32.34 2.68 25.60
CA GLN A 520 -31.73 4.02 25.77
C GLN A 520 -32.77 5.16 25.67
N ALA A 521 -33.80 5.00 24.83
CA ALA A 521 -34.87 5.99 24.67
C ALA A 521 -35.80 6.10 25.90
N GLU A 522 -36.12 4.98 26.55
CA GLU A 522 -36.91 4.98 27.79
C GLU A 522 -36.13 5.56 28.97
N TRP A 523 -34.82 5.28 29.04
CA TRP A 523 -33.93 5.88 30.03
C TRP A 523 -33.76 7.39 29.82
N TYR A 524 -33.73 7.87 28.58
CA TYR A 524 -33.69 9.31 28.27
C TYR A 524 -34.95 10.04 28.79
N LYS A 525 -36.14 9.46 28.61
CA LYS A 525 -37.39 9.99 29.19
C LYS A 525 -37.40 9.98 30.71
N ALA A 526 -36.86 8.93 31.34
CA ALA A 526 -36.76 8.87 32.79
C ALA A 526 -35.76 9.91 33.35
N TYR A 527 -34.62 10.08 32.68
CA TYR A 527 -33.58 11.02 33.05
C TYR A 527 -34.03 12.49 32.94
N THR A 528 -34.69 12.86 31.84
CA THR A 528 -35.23 14.23 31.65
C THR A 528 -36.28 14.58 32.71
N ASN A 529 -37.14 13.63 33.08
CA ASN A 529 -38.15 13.82 34.13
C ASN A 529 -37.52 13.93 35.54
N ILE A 530 -36.42 13.22 35.80
CA ILE A 530 -35.63 13.37 37.04
C ILE A 530 -34.91 14.72 37.05
N GLN A 531 -34.36 15.15 35.92
CA GLN A 531 -33.64 16.41 35.79
C GLN A 531 -34.55 17.62 36.00
N GLU A 532 -35.76 17.62 35.43
CA GLU A 532 -36.77 18.66 35.70
C GLU A 532 -37.13 18.73 37.18
N LYS A 533 -37.44 17.58 37.82
CA LYS A 533 -37.79 17.53 39.26
C LYS A 533 -36.63 17.96 40.17
N PHE A 534 -35.39 17.69 39.78
CA PHE A 534 -34.21 18.05 40.57
C PHE A 534 -33.87 19.54 40.44
N THR A 535 -34.04 20.10 39.24
CA THR A 535 -33.86 21.54 38.95
C THR A 535 -34.90 22.37 39.71
N ASP A 536 -36.17 21.93 39.70
CA ASP A 536 -37.26 22.55 40.46
C ASP A 536 -37.00 22.55 41.99
N ASN A 537 -36.36 21.49 42.50
CA ASN A 537 -36.07 21.33 43.93
C ASN A 537 -34.86 22.18 44.35
N ILE A 538 -33.87 22.36 43.46
CA ILE A 538 -32.73 23.25 43.67
C ILE A 538 -33.17 24.71 43.61
N GLU A 539 -34.01 25.10 42.64
CA GLU A 539 -34.55 26.47 42.58
C GLU A 539 -35.37 26.82 43.83
N LYS A 540 -36.21 25.90 44.31
CA LYS A 540 -36.96 26.09 45.57
C LYS A 540 -36.07 26.22 46.80
N LYS A 541 -34.94 25.49 46.85
CA LYS A 541 -33.97 25.57 47.95
C LYS A 541 -33.08 26.81 47.88
N LEU A 542 -32.75 27.28 46.68
CA LEU A 542 -32.04 28.56 46.46
C LEU A 542 -32.92 29.74 46.85
N LYS A 543 -34.21 29.75 46.47
CA LYS A 543 -35.19 30.76 46.93
C LYS A 543 -35.33 30.77 48.46
N ARG A 544 -35.39 29.60 49.10
CA ARG A 544 -35.41 29.50 50.58
C ARG A 544 -34.11 29.97 51.26
N ALA A 545 -32.97 29.94 50.55
CA ALA A 545 -31.68 30.39 51.06
C ALA A 545 -31.46 31.91 50.92
N GLU A 546 -32.19 32.57 50.01
CA GLU A 546 -32.26 34.03 49.91
C GLU A 546 -32.99 34.65 51.12
N ASP A 547 -34.04 34.00 51.64
CA ASP A 547 -34.88 34.51 52.74
C ASP A 547 -34.24 34.47 54.15
N ILE A 548 -33.08 33.82 54.33
CA ILE A 548 -32.41 33.69 55.64
C ILE A 548 -31.15 34.58 55.65
N GLU A 549 -31.27 35.76 56.23
CA GLU A 549 -30.17 36.70 56.46
C GLU A 549 -29.23 36.22 57.59
N LYS A 550 -27.92 36.45 57.40
CA LYS A 550 -26.77 36.24 58.32
C LYS A 550 -26.00 34.91 58.19
N ASP A 551 -25.23 34.75 57.11
CA ASP A 551 -23.79 34.45 57.20
C ASP A 551 -23.15 34.51 55.80
N GLN A 552 -22.11 35.32 55.59
CA GLN A 552 -21.58 35.64 54.25
C GLN A 552 -20.51 34.66 53.72
N GLY A 553 -19.96 33.78 54.56
CA GLY A 553 -18.91 32.83 54.17
C GLY A 553 -19.43 31.54 53.53
N LEU A 554 -20.34 30.84 54.21
CA LEU A 554 -20.90 29.56 53.75
C LEU A 554 -21.79 29.72 52.50
N LYS A 555 -22.45 30.89 52.36
CA LYS A 555 -23.27 31.24 51.19
C LYS A 555 -22.48 31.29 49.89
N ARG A 556 -21.26 31.86 49.90
CA ARG A 556 -20.42 31.92 48.69
C ARG A 556 -19.99 30.52 48.25
N GLY A 557 -19.65 29.64 49.19
CA GLY A 557 -19.28 28.26 48.90
C GLY A 557 -20.42 27.42 48.31
N ILE A 558 -21.63 27.51 48.89
CA ILE A 558 -22.79 26.76 48.39
C ILE A 558 -23.27 27.29 47.04
N ILE A 559 -23.25 28.62 46.83
CA ILE A 559 -23.59 29.23 45.54
C ILE A 559 -22.57 28.85 44.47
N TYR A 560 -21.26 28.86 44.79
CA TYR A 560 -20.22 28.42 43.86
C TYR A 560 -20.34 26.95 43.50
N VAL A 561 -20.56 26.06 44.48
CA VAL A 561 -20.73 24.62 44.23
C VAL A 561 -22.03 24.36 43.45
N GLY A 562 -23.11 25.10 43.74
CA GLY A 562 -24.37 25.05 42.99
C GLY A 562 -24.21 25.52 41.54
N LEU A 563 -23.47 26.61 41.30
CA LEU A 563 -23.16 27.10 39.95
C LEU A 563 -22.28 26.11 39.18
N ILE A 564 -21.27 25.50 39.82
CA ILE A 564 -20.42 24.49 39.20
C ILE A 564 -21.24 23.24 38.84
N LEU A 565 -22.14 22.79 39.74
CA LEU A 565 -23.04 21.66 39.46
C LEU A 565 -24.05 21.99 38.36
N CYS A 566 -24.60 23.20 38.32
CA CYS A 566 -25.47 23.66 37.23
C CYS A 566 -24.75 23.71 35.89
N VAL A 567 -23.53 24.25 35.84
CA VAL A 567 -22.72 24.28 34.61
C VAL A 567 -22.37 22.87 34.15
N MET A 568 -22.02 21.98 35.08
CA MET A 568 -21.75 20.56 34.78
C MET A 568 -23.01 19.84 34.27
N PHE A 569 -24.17 20.04 34.89
CA PHE A 569 -25.44 19.45 34.42
C PHE A 569 -25.91 20.02 33.08
N THR A 570 -25.64 21.30 32.80
CA THR A 570 -26.00 21.94 31.53
C THR A 570 -25.08 21.48 30.40
N LEU A 571 -23.79 21.28 30.69
CA LEU A 571 -22.83 20.73 29.73
C LEU A 571 -23.09 19.25 29.45
N VAL A 572 -23.44 18.46 30.46
CA VAL A 572 -23.83 17.05 30.30
C VAL A 572 -25.19 16.92 29.59
N GLY A 573 -26.19 17.72 29.96
CA GLY A 573 -27.50 17.75 29.31
C GLY A 573 -27.45 18.25 27.86
N GLY A 574 -26.67 19.29 27.58
CA GLY A 574 -26.41 19.77 26.22
C GLY A 574 -25.70 18.73 25.35
N PHE A 575 -24.83 17.90 25.95
CA PHE A 575 -24.18 16.80 25.24
C PHE A 575 -25.13 15.63 24.97
N VAL A 576 -26.06 15.30 25.88
CA VAL A 576 -27.09 14.27 25.62
C VAL A 576 -28.03 14.69 24.48
N VAL A 577 -28.37 15.97 24.38
CA VAL A 577 -29.16 16.52 23.24
C VAL A 577 -28.36 16.48 21.93
N LEU A 578 -27.04 16.75 21.96
CA LEU A 578 -26.14 16.71 20.79
C LEU A 578 -25.77 15.29 20.33
N VAL A 579 -25.87 14.29 21.22
CA VAL A 579 -25.50 12.90 20.93
C VAL A 579 -26.72 12.01 20.65
N LEU A 580 -27.87 12.26 21.29
CA LEU A 580 -29.11 11.49 21.05
C LEU A 580 -30.07 12.16 20.05
N GLY A 581 -29.90 13.47 19.76
CA GLY A 581 -30.71 14.22 18.79
C GLY A 581 -30.07 14.35 17.40
N GLY A 582 -29.06 13.54 17.08
CA GLY A 582 -28.37 13.50 15.79
C GLY A 582 -28.83 12.34 14.94
#